data_AF-A0AAD9J6K1-F1
#
_entry.id   AF-A0AAD9J6K1-F1
#
_cell.length_a   1.000
_cell.length_b   1.000
_cell.length_c   1.000
_cell.angle_alpha   90.00
_cell.angle_beta   90.00
_cell.angle_gamma   90.00
#
_symmetry.space_group_name_H-M   'P 1'
#
loop_
_entity.id
_entity.type
_entity.pdbx_description
1 polymer ?
#
loop_
_entity_poly.entity_id
_entity_poly.type
_entity_poly.pdbx_seq_one_letter_code
_entity_poly.pdbx_strand_id
1 'polypeptide(L)'
;MGTTRKNFNGPKDTTPLTDEEWKRQEISRANDIRERTLKIHFDTKGKSYNRFDVGLALTQLVPAAELEHLGPLSRNAEWYVTLRSDESKQKMLNAGEVVVNNF
;
A
#
# COMPACT_ATOMS: atom_id res chain seq x y z
N MET A 1 26.03 46.79 8.70
CA MET A 1 25.42 46.78 10.05
C MET A 1 24.02 47.37 9.90
N GLY A 2 22.90 46.75 10.24
CA GLY A 2 22.56 45.38 10.64
C GLY A 2 21.04 45.25 10.44
N THR A 3 20.54 44.05 10.14
CA THR A 3 19.09 43.78 10.15
C THR A 3 18.83 42.64 11.10
N THR A 4 18.39 43.02 12.31
CA THR A 4 17.85 42.10 13.32
C THR A 4 16.55 41.50 12.77
N ARG A 5 16.55 40.21 12.46
CA ARG A 5 15.31 39.42 12.33
C ARG A 5 15.12 38.64 13.62
N LYS A 6 14.23 39.12 14.48
CA LYS A 6 13.56 38.26 15.47
C LYS A 6 12.14 38.05 14.96
N ASN A 7 11.73 36.78 14.92
CA ASN A 7 10.41 36.26 15.32
C ASN A 7 10.38 34.77 14.98
N PHE A 8 11.15 33.97 15.74
CA PHE A 8 10.93 32.53 15.85
C PHE A 8 9.78 32.34 16.85
N ASN A 9 8.62 31.96 16.34
CA ASN A 9 7.44 31.67 17.15
C ASN A 9 7.36 30.16 17.40
N GLY A 10 7.44 29.77 18.67
CA GLY A 10 7.01 28.47 19.19
C GLY A 10 8.14 27.47 19.50
N PRO A 11 8.10 26.79 20.67
CA PRO A 11 8.88 25.59 20.86
C PRO A 11 8.31 24.53 19.90
N LYS A 12 9.10 24.12 18.90
CA LYS A 12 8.90 22.80 18.31
C LYS A 12 9.40 21.82 19.35
N ASP A 13 8.52 21.40 20.27
CA ASP A 13 8.68 20.16 21.02
C ASP A 13 8.61 18.98 20.02
N THR A 14 9.60 18.90 19.14
CA THR A 14 9.97 17.68 18.44
C THR A 14 11.12 17.11 19.23
N THR A 15 10.84 16.57 20.42
CA THR A 15 11.76 15.65 21.06
C THR A 15 12.05 14.57 20.03
N PRO A 16 13.30 14.42 19.55
CA PRO A 16 13.62 13.36 18.61
C PRO A 16 13.25 12.04 19.28
N LEU A 17 12.46 11.22 18.57
CA LEU A 17 12.12 9.88 19.01
C LEU A 17 13.41 9.15 19.36
N THR A 18 13.43 8.51 20.52
CA THR A 18 14.56 7.66 20.90
C THR A 18 14.67 6.49 19.91
N ASP A 19 15.85 5.89 19.78
CA ASP A 19 16.07 4.76 18.85
C ASP A 19 15.08 3.59 19.10
N GLU A 20 14.65 3.40 20.36
CA GLU A 20 13.63 2.41 20.70
C GLU A 20 12.23 2.79 20.20
N GLU A 21 11.84 4.05 20.33
CA GLU A 21 10.57 4.55 19.83
C GLU A 21 10.53 4.54 18.29
N TRP A 22 11.65 4.87 17.64
CA TRP A 22 11.79 4.76 16.19
C TRP A 22 11.59 3.31 15.73
N LYS A 23 12.26 2.34 16.38
CA LYS A 23 12.10 0.91 16.07
C LYS A 23 10.67 0.43 16.28
N ARG A 24 10.02 0.82 17.39
CA ARG A 24 8.61 0.46 17.65
C ARG A 24 7.68 1.05 16.59
N GLN A 25 7.91 2.29 16.19
CA GLN A 25 7.13 2.93 15.12
C GLN A 25 7.36 2.24 13.77
N GLU A 26 8.60 1.85 13.46
CA GLU A 26 8.95 1.15 12.23
C GLU A 26 8.30 -0.26 12.19
N ILE A 27 8.35 -1.00 13.29
CA ILE A 27 7.68 -2.30 13.43
C ILE A 27 6.15 -2.15 13.32
N SER A 28 5.57 -1.16 13.99
CA SER A 28 4.13 -0.89 13.92
C SER A 28 3.70 -0.55 12.49
N ARG A 29 4.49 0.26 11.77
CA ARG A 29 4.25 0.60 10.38
C ARG A 29 4.37 -0.60 9.45
N ALA A 30 5.38 -1.44 9.67
CA ALA A 30 5.57 -2.67 8.90
C ALA A 30 4.40 -3.65 9.12
N ASN A 31 3.91 -3.78 10.35
CA ASN A 31 2.73 -4.60 10.66
C ASN A 31 1.47 -4.04 10.01
N ASP A 32 1.24 -2.74 10.07
CA ASP A 32 0.10 -2.09 9.42
C ASP A 32 0.11 -2.31 7.89
N ILE A 33 1.26 -2.15 7.24
CA ILE A 33 1.42 -2.46 5.81
C ILE A 33 1.15 -3.94 5.52
N ARG A 34 1.67 -4.84 6.37
CA ARG A 34 1.48 -6.29 6.21
C ARG A 34 0.02 -6.68 6.36
N GLU A 35 -0.71 -6.07 7.30
CA GLU A 35 -2.14 -6.30 7.49
C GLU A 35 -2.95 -5.78 6.30
N ARG A 36 -2.58 -4.64 5.71
CA ARG A 36 -3.24 -4.09 4.52
C ARG A 36 -2.85 -4.77 3.20
N THR A 37 -1.90 -5.70 3.24
CA THR A 37 -1.41 -6.39 2.05
C THR A 37 -2.16 -7.70 1.83
N LEU A 38 -2.68 -7.87 0.61
CA LEU A 38 -3.33 -9.09 0.14
C LEU A 38 -2.47 -9.80 -0.90
N LYS A 39 -2.48 -11.13 -0.86
CA LYS A 39 -1.99 -11.96 -1.94
C LYS A 39 -3.13 -12.29 -2.87
N ILE A 40 -2.93 -12.06 -4.16
CA ILE A 40 -3.88 -12.34 -5.22
C ILE A 40 -3.29 -13.40 -6.11
N HIS A 41 -4.10 -14.40 -6.42
CA HIS A 41 -3.79 -15.41 -7.40
C HIS A 41 -4.67 -15.17 -8.62
N PHE A 42 -4.06 -15.01 -9.79
CA PHE A 42 -4.80 -14.92 -11.04
C PHE A 42 -4.79 -16.27 -11.77
N ASP A 43 -5.94 -16.74 -12.27
CA ASP A 43 -5.95 -17.90 -13.16
C ASP A 43 -5.36 -17.50 -14.50
N THR A 44 -4.09 -17.83 -14.72
CA THR A 44 -3.36 -17.39 -15.90
C THR A 44 -3.75 -18.10 -17.18
N LYS A 45 -4.48 -19.22 -17.15
CA LYS A 45 -4.77 -20.04 -18.36
C LYS A 45 -3.57 -20.16 -19.34
N GLY A 46 -2.35 -20.20 -18.80
CA GLY A 46 -1.10 -20.26 -19.57
C GLY A 46 -0.53 -18.93 -20.11
N LYS A 47 -1.12 -17.77 -19.81
CA LYS A 47 -0.64 -16.44 -20.18
C LYS A 47 -0.08 -15.71 -18.96
N SER A 48 1.06 -15.02 -19.08
CA SER A 48 1.54 -14.16 -18.00
C SER A 48 0.76 -12.85 -17.96
N TYR A 49 0.23 -12.47 -16.79
CA TYR A 49 -0.31 -11.12 -16.59
C TYR A 49 0.81 -10.11 -16.39
N ASN A 50 0.70 -8.96 -17.05
CA ASN A 50 1.58 -7.83 -16.78
C ASN A 50 1.01 -6.95 -15.64
N ARG A 51 1.81 -6.00 -15.13
CA ARG A 51 1.38 -5.10 -14.05
C ARG A 51 0.15 -4.25 -14.40
N PHE A 52 0.01 -3.90 -15.68
CA PHE A 52 -1.10 -3.08 -16.16
C PHE A 52 -2.42 -3.87 -16.17
N ASP A 53 -2.41 -5.11 -16.68
CA ASP A 53 -3.59 -5.99 -16.70
C ASP A 53 -4.11 -6.23 -15.28
N VAL A 54 -3.18 -6.49 -14.36
CA VAL A 54 -3.49 -6.68 -12.94
C VAL A 54 -4.01 -5.38 -12.33
N GLY A 55 -3.35 -4.24 -12.57
CA GLY A 55 -3.82 -2.94 -12.10
C GLY A 55 -5.24 -2.64 -12.57
N LEU A 56 -5.53 -2.88 -13.85
CA LEU A 56 -6.85 -2.66 -14.43
C LEU A 56 -7.92 -3.54 -13.78
N ALA A 57 -7.64 -4.84 -13.60
CA ALA A 57 -8.55 -5.75 -12.91
C ALA A 57 -8.85 -5.29 -11.46
N LEU A 58 -7.83 -4.79 -10.76
CA LEU A 58 -7.98 -4.27 -9.40
C LEU A 58 -8.85 -3.02 -9.35
N THR A 59 -8.72 -2.13 -10.33
CA THR A 59 -9.55 -0.91 -10.38
C THR A 59 -11.04 -1.17 -10.55
N GLN A 60 -11.44 -2.37 -11.00
CA GLN A 60 -12.85 -2.77 -11.08
C GLN A 60 -13.45 -3.10 -9.70
N LEU A 61 -12.60 -3.42 -8.71
CA LEU A 61 -13.01 -3.83 -7.36
C LEU A 61 -12.84 -2.71 -6.34
N VAL A 62 -11.78 -1.92 -6.50
CA VAL A 62 -11.41 -0.86 -5.58
C VAL A 62 -10.92 0.35 -6.36
N PRO A 63 -11.21 1.59 -5.92
CA PRO A 63 -10.69 2.78 -6.60
C PRO A 63 -9.16 2.75 -6.70
N ALA A 64 -8.61 3.23 -7.82
CA ALA A 64 -7.15 3.28 -8.02
C ALA A 64 -6.42 4.08 -6.92
N ALA A 65 -7.09 5.06 -6.31
CA ALA A 65 -6.57 5.86 -5.20
C ALA A 65 -6.34 5.06 -3.90
N GLU A 66 -6.94 3.87 -3.79
CA GLU A 66 -6.78 2.96 -2.65
C GLU A 66 -5.65 1.96 -2.87
N LEU A 67 -5.09 1.86 -4.07
CA LEU A 67 -3.95 0.99 -4.39
C LEU A 67 -2.65 1.73 -4.05
N GLU A 68 -1.95 1.31 -2.99
CA GLU A 68 -0.65 1.91 -2.62
C GLU A 68 0.51 1.19 -3.31
N HIS A 69 0.53 -0.14 -3.25
CA HIS A 69 1.60 -0.94 -3.83
C HIS A 69 1.02 -2.14 -4.58
N LEU A 70 1.67 -2.48 -5.70
CA LEU A 70 1.34 -3.64 -6.52
C LEU A 70 2.64 -4.22 -7.07
N GLY A 71 2.86 -5.51 -6.84
CA GLY A 71 4.02 -6.20 -7.39
C GLY A 71 3.82 -7.70 -7.57
N PRO A 72 4.57 -8.31 -8.50
CA PRO A 72 4.54 -9.75 -8.70
C PRO A 72 5.28 -10.45 -7.54
N LEU A 73 4.69 -11.53 -7.02
CA LEU A 73 5.33 -12.45 -6.07
C LEU A 73 6.03 -13.60 -6.78
N SER A 74 5.47 -14.08 -7.89
CA SER A 74 6.05 -15.14 -8.69
C SER A 74 5.87 -14.88 -10.19
N ARG A 75 6.64 -15.58 -11.02
CA ARG A 75 6.54 -15.49 -12.48
C ARG A 75 5.20 -16.00 -13.03
N ASN A 76 4.41 -16.69 -12.19
CA ASN A 76 3.31 -17.55 -12.61
C ASN A 76 1.97 -17.16 -11.95
N ALA A 77 1.63 -15.87 -11.93
CA ALA A 77 0.30 -15.32 -11.57
C ALA A 77 0.05 -14.84 -10.13
N GLU A 78 1.04 -14.89 -9.25
CA GLU A 78 0.84 -14.42 -7.88
C GLU A 78 1.29 -12.96 -7.76
N TRP A 79 0.44 -12.13 -7.18
CA TRP A 79 0.68 -10.72 -6.97
C TRP A 79 0.38 -10.35 -5.52
N TYR A 80 1.11 -9.37 -4.99
CA TYR A 80 0.71 -8.70 -3.77
C TYR A 80 0.13 -7.34 -4.11
N VAL A 81 -0.94 -6.97 -3.42
CA VAL A 81 -1.49 -5.62 -3.43
C VAL A 81 -1.51 -5.10 -2.01
N THR A 82 -1.06 -3.87 -1.80
CA THR A 82 -1.21 -3.17 -0.53
C THR A 82 -2.24 -2.08 -0.72
N LEU A 83 -3.27 -2.10 0.13
CA LEU A 83 -4.35 -1.13 0.08
C LEU A 83 -4.12 -0.02 1.11
N ARG A 84 -4.68 1.16 0.85
CA ARG A 84 -4.55 2.32 1.71
C ARG A 84 -5.26 2.17 3.06
N SER A 85 -6.33 1.36 3.11
CA SER A 85 -7.15 1.16 4.29
C SER A 85 -7.59 -0.30 4.46
N ASP A 86 -7.82 -0.73 5.70
CA ASP A 86 -8.40 -2.06 5.98
C ASP A 86 -9.83 -2.17 5.45
N GLU A 87 -10.60 -1.07 5.41
CA GLU A 87 -11.94 -1.07 4.82
C GLU A 87 -11.92 -1.44 3.32
N SER A 88 -10.98 -0.87 2.56
CA SER A 88 -10.78 -1.21 1.15
C SER A 88 -10.38 -2.67 0.97
N LYS A 89 -9.56 -3.21 1.87
CA LYS A 89 -9.20 -4.63 1.92
C LYS A 89 -10.42 -5.51 2.17
N GLN A 90 -11.26 -5.16 3.14
CA GLN A 90 -12.49 -5.89 3.45
C GLN A 90 -13.47 -5.86 2.27
N LYS A 91 -13.65 -4.71 1.60
CA LYS A 91 -14.47 -4.60 0.39
C LYS A 91 -13.96 -5.52 -0.72
N MET A 92 -12.65 -5.55 -0.92
CA MET A 92 -12.03 -6.37 -1.94
C MET A 92 -12.13 -7.88 -1.65
N LEU A 93 -12.04 -8.27 -0.37
CA LEU A 93 -12.28 -9.65 0.06
C LEU A 93 -13.76 -10.06 -0.07
N ASN A 94 -14.68 -9.16 0.26
CA ASN A 94 -16.12 -9.40 0.20
C ASN A 94 -16.68 -9.37 -1.24
N ALA A 95 -16.00 -8.70 -2.17
CA ALA A 95 -16.38 -8.66 -3.57
C ALA A 95 -16.28 -10.04 -4.27
N GLY A 96 -15.64 -11.02 -3.64
CA GLY A 96 -15.46 -12.36 -4.21
C GLY A 96 -14.39 -12.40 -5.30
N GLU A 97 -14.08 -13.63 -5.74
CA GLU A 97 -12.98 -13.97 -6.65
C GLU A 97 -12.82 -12.99 -7.82
N VAL A 98 -11.61 -12.43 -7.96
CA VAL A 98 -11.27 -11.51 -9.06
C VAL A 98 -11.16 -12.33 -10.34
N VAL A 99 -12.28 -12.55 -11.01
CA VAL A 99 -12.30 -13.19 -12.32
C VAL A 99 -11.81 -12.17 -13.35
N VAL A 100 -10.51 -12.20 -13.65
CA VAL A 100 -9.95 -11.44 -14.77
C VAL A 100 -10.40 -12.12 -16.06
N ASN A 101 -11.54 -11.68 -16.57
CA ASN A 101 -11.99 -12.10 -17.90
C ASN A 101 -11.04 -11.49 -18.93
N ASN A 102 -10.31 -12.36 -19.61
CA ASN A 102 -9.37 -12.02 -20.68
C ASN A 102 -9.92 -10.95 -21.62
N PHE A 103 -9.13 -9.88 -21.81
CA PHE A 103 -9.19 -9.06 -23.02
C PHE A 103 -8.38 -9.73 -24.13
#